data_AF-A0A7S1SD24-F1
#
_entry.id   AF-A0A7S1SD24-F1
#
_cell.length_a   1.000
_cell.length_b   1.000
_cell.length_c   1.000
_cell.angle_alpha   90.00
_cell.angle_beta   90.00
_cell.angle_gamma   90.00
#
_symmetry.space_group_name_H-M   'P 1'
#
loop_
_entity.id
_entity.type
_entity.pdbx_description
1 polymer ?
#
loop_
_entity_poly.entity_id
_entity_poly.type
_entity_poly.pdbx_seq_one_letter_code
_entity_poly.pdbx_strand_id
1 'polypeptide(L)'
;KRYYYGVIYQTRNLLVALIPALVPNSAPLQIYMFSFVLILFGALQCHIWPWKAGVINLLDMVCNFGMVIVMIGGMLMSTDGQDFEDARQVTEVIFYLIFSVMIAVGVVIVCHGLYRVRRPP
;
A
#
# COMPACT_ATOMS: atom_id res chain seq x y z
N LYS A 1 7.05 5.53 26.95
CA LYS A 1 6.53 4.83 25.75
C LYS A 1 5.97 5.90 24.84
N ARG A 2 6.55 6.12 23.65
CA ARG A 2 6.19 7.26 22.79
C ARG A 2 4.93 6.92 21.99
N TYR A 3 3.83 7.64 22.22
CA TYR A 3 2.50 7.42 21.64
C TYR A 3 2.27 8.17 20.30
N TYR A 4 3.33 8.49 19.56
CA TYR A 4 3.21 9.30 18.34
C TYR A 4 2.57 8.58 17.14
N TYR A 5 2.30 7.28 17.27
CA TYR A 5 1.70 6.46 16.20
C TYR A 5 0.30 6.94 15.82
N GLY A 6 -0.47 7.46 16.77
CA GLY A 6 -1.82 7.97 16.51
C GLY A 6 -1.82 9.13 15.50
N VAL A 7 -0.83 10.02 15.59
CA VAL A 7 -0.68 11.13 14.64
C VAL A 7 -0.35 10.60 13.24
N ILE A 8 0.57 9.63 13.13
CA ILE A 8 0.94 9.02 11.85
C ILE A 8 -0.26 8.37 11.18
N TYR A 9 -1.06 7.59 11.93
CA TYR A 9 -2.27 6.96 11.39
C TYR A 9 -3.34 7.98 11.00
N GLN A 10 -3.52 9.06 11.77
CA GLN A 10 -4.49 10.09 11.39
C GLN A 10 -4.05 10.90 10.18
N THR A 11 -2.76 11.18 10.03
CA THR A 11 -2.23 11.80 8.80
C THR A 11 -2.46 10.89 7.60
N ARG A 12 -2.22 9.57 7.72
CA ARG A 12 -2.55 8.61 6.66
C ARG A 12 -4.03 8.69 6.27
N ASN A 13 -4.93 8.60 7.25
CA ASN A 13 -6.37 8.61 7.01
C ASN A 13 -6.84 9.91 6.38
N LEU A 14 -6.29 11.05 6.83
CA LEU A 14 -6.56 12.36 6.24
C LEU A 14 -6.15 12.41 4.76
N LEU A 15 -4.94 11.95 4.43
CA LEU A 15 -4.45 11.91 3.05
C LEU A 15 -5.31 11.01 2.18
N VAL A 16 -5.67 9.81 2.66
CA VAL A 16 -6.56 8.88 1.96
C VAL A 16 -7.93 9.52 1.70
N ALA A 17 -8.52 10.19 2.69
CA ALA A 17 -9.80 10.87 2.53
C ALA A 17 -9.74 12.09 1.59
N LEU A 18 -8.58 12.71 1.45
CA LEU A 18 -8.39 13.92 0.63
C LEU A 18 -8.25 13.60 -0.87
N ILE A 19 -7.70 12.43 -1.23
CA ILE A 19 -7.48 12.02 -2.63
C ILE A 19 -8.73 12.16 -3.53
N PRO A 20 -9.92 11.62 -3.18
CA PRO A 20 -11.09 11.75 -4.04
C PRO A 20 -11.57 13.19 -4.19
N ALA A 21 -11.32 14.05 -3.19
CA ALA A 21 -11.63 15.47 -3.26
C ALA A 21 -10.66 16.25 -4.16
N LEU A 22 -9.38 15.86 -4.21
CA LEU A 22 -8.36 16.50 -5.04
C LEU A 22 -8.44 16.08 -6.51
N VAL A 23 -8.80 14.83 -6.79
CA VAL A 23 -8.76 14.26 -8.15
C VAL A 23 -10.10 13.60 -8.50
N PRO A 24 -11.23 14.33 -8.54
CA PRO A 24 -12.54 13.72 -8.75
C PRO A 24 -12.72 13.07 -10.13
N ASN A 25 -11.98 13.54 -11.15
CA ASN A 25 -12.24 13.21 -12.56
C ASN A 25 -11.30 12.16 -13.17
N SER A 26 -10.31 11.67 -12.42
CA SER A 26 -9.34 10.68 -12.94
C SER A 26 -9.18 9.52 -11.97
N ALA A 27 -9.92 8.44 -12.22
CA ALA A 27 -9.81 7.20 -11.45
C ALA A 27 -8.39 6.60 -11.47
N PRO A 28 -7.65 6.56 -12.61
CA PRO A 28 -6.26 6.12 -12.64
C PRO A 28 -5.37 6.89 -11.66
N LEU A 29 -5.46 8.22 -11.70
CA LEU A 29 -4.64 9.09 -10.86
C LEU A 29 -5.02 8.97 -9.37
N GLN A 30 -6.30 8.80 -9.05
CA GLN A 30 -6.72 8.48 -7.68
C GLN A 30 -6.06 7.19 -7.19
N ILE A 31 -6.11 6.12 -7.98
CA ILE A 31 -5.55 4.80 -7.61
C ILE A 31 -4.03 4.89 -7.40
N TYR A 32 -3.32 5.66 -8.24
CA TYR A 32 -1.89 5.91 -8.05
C TYR A 32 -1.60 6.66 -6.75
N MET A 33 -2.37 7.70 -6.45
CA MET A 33 -2.21 8.46 -5.19
C MET A 33 -2.53 7.60 -3.96
N PHE A 34 -3.60 6.79 -4.01
CA PHE A 34 -3.94 5.87 -2.92
C PHE A 34 -2.81 4.86 -2.69
N SER A 35 -2.34 4.23 -3.76
CA SER A 35 -1.27 3.23 -3.71
C SER A 35 0.01 3.83 -3.13
N PHE A 36 0.39 5.05 -3.54
CA PHE A 36 1.56 5.74 -3.03
C PHE A 36 1.47 6.00 -1.51
N VAL A 37 0.35 6.54 -1.03
CA VAL A 37 0.13 6.80 0.39
C VAL A 37 0.15 5.50 1.19
N LEU A 38 -0.54 4.46 0.70
CA LEU A 38 -0.62 3.17 1.39
C LEU A 38 0.76 2.49 1.52
N ILE A 39 1.56 2.49 0.43
CA ILE A 39 2.92 1.95 0.43
C ILE A 39 3.84 2.73 1.37
N LEU A 40 3.82 4.07 1.32
CA LEU A 40 4.67 4.91 2.15
C LEU A 40 4.40 4.70 3.64
N PHE A 41 3.13 4.76 4.04
CA PHE A 41 2.74 4.55 5.43
C PHE A 41 2.87 3.09 5.87
N GLY A 42 2.70 2.13 4.95
CA GLY A 42 2.98 0.72 5.18
C GLY A 42 4.46 0.49 5.51
N ALA A 43 5.38 1.04 4.71
CA ALA A 43 6.82 0.94 4.97
C ALA A 43 7.21 1.60 6.30
N LEU A 44 6.65 2.78 6.60
CA LEU A 44 6.86 3.46 7.88
C LEU A 44 6.37 2.61 9.05
N GLN A 45 5.22 1.94 8.89
CA GLN A 45 4.67 1.04 9.88
C GLN A 45 5.56 -0.19 10.09
N CYS A 46 6.16 -0.75 9.04
CA CYS A 46 7.15 -1.84 9.15
C CYS A 46 8.38 -1.42 9.94
N HIS A 47 8.85 -0.21 9.74
CA HIS A 47 10.01 0.32 10.45
C HIS A 47 9.71 0.54 11.94
N ILE A 48 8.57 1.16 12.23
CA ILE A 48 8.18 1.55 13.58
C ILE A 48 7.71 0.35 14.41
N TRP A 49 6.99 -0.58 13.78
CA TRP A 49 6.38 -1.74 14.44
C TRP A 49 5.50 -1.34 15.63
N PRO A 50 4.40 -0.58 15.40
CA PRO A 50 3.67 0.11 16.45
C PRO A 50 2.99 -0.83 17.45
N TRP A 51 2.62 -2.04 17.02
CA TRP A 51 1.87 -2.96 17.87
C TRP A 51 2.81 -3.83 18.71
N LYS A 52 2.48 -4.00 19.99
CA LYS A 52 3.23 -4.89 20.90
C LYS A 52 3.18 -6.36 20.45
N ALA A 53 2.03 -6.78 19.93
CA ALA A 53 1.86 -8.13 19.41
C ALA A 53 2.31 -8.19 17.94
N GLY A 54 3.30 -9.03 17.65
CA GLY A 54 3.84 -9.20 16.29
C GLY A 54 2.80 -9.64 15.26
N VAL A 55 1.85 -10.49 15.67
CA VAL A 55 0.75 -10.97 14.82
C VAL A 55 -0.12 -9.80 14.31
N ILE A 56 -0.37 -8.78 15.14
CA ILE A 56 -1.16 -7.62 14.74
C ILE A 56 -0.42 -6.79 13.68
N ASN A 57 0.90 -6.62 13.82
CA ASN A 57 1.70 -5.94 12.79
C ASN A 57 1.68 -6.71 11.47
N LEU A 58 1.80 -8.05 11.51
CA LEU A 58 1.72 -8.87 10.31
C LEU A 58 0.36 -8.74 9.62
N LEU A 59 -0.73 -8.83 10.38
CA LEU A 59 -2.08 -8.72 9.84
C LEU A 59 -2.33 -7.34 9.22
N ASP A 60 -1.96 -6.26 9.91
CA ASP A 60 -2.15 -4.90 9.41
C ASP A 60 -1.32 -4.64 8.13
N MET A 61 -0.15 -5.25 7.99
CA MET A 61 0.62 -5.23 6.74
C MET A 61 -0.07 -6.01 5.62
N VAL A 62 -0.50 -7.25 5.88
CA VAL A 62 -1.20 -8.07 4.89
C VAL A 62 -2.44 -7.35 4.38
N CYS A 63 -3.22 -6.73 5.27
CA CYS A 63 -4.37 -5.92 4.89
C CYS A 63 -3.97 -4.70 4.06
N ASN A 64 -2.91 -3.97 4.43
CA ASN A 64 -2.46 -2.79 3.71
C ASN A 64 -2.00 -3.12 2.28
N PHE A 65 -1.08 -4.09 2.12
CA PHE A 65 -0.62 -4.52 0.80
C PHE A 65 -1.71 -5.23 0.00
N GLY A 66 -2.58 -5.99 0.66
CA GLY A 66 -3.76 -6.59 0.03
C GLY A 66 -4.69 -5.54 -0.57
N MET A 67 -4.93 -4.43 0.12
CA MET A 67 -5.70 -3.30 -0.43
C MET A 67 -5.05 -2.73 -1.68
N VAL A 68 -3.73 -2.52 -1.70
CA VAL A 68 -3.02 -2.02 -2.88
C VAL A 68 -3.18 -2.96 -4.07
N ILE A 69 -3.01 -4.27 -3.86
CA ILE A 69 -3.18 -5.29 -4.91
C ILE A 69 -4.62 -5.27 -5.46
N VAL A 70 -5.62 -5.23 -4.58
CA VAL A 70 -7.03 -5.20 -4.99
C VAL A 70 -7.36 -3.93 -5.78
N MET A 71 -6.83 -2.77 -5.39
CA MET A 71 -7.06 -1.51 -6.11
C MET A 71 -6.46 -1.53 -7.51
N ILE A 72 -5.22 -2.00 -7.65
CA ILE A 72 -4.56 -2.10 -8.96
C ILE A 72 -5.24 -3.18 -9.82
N GLY A 73 -5.61 -4.32 -9.22
CA GLY A 73 -6.36 -5.37 -9.91
C GLY A 73 -7.72 -4.88 -10.43
N GLY A 74 -8.45 -4.12 -9.62
CA GLY A 74 -9.70 -3.49 -10.03
C GLY A 74 -9.51 -2.50 -11.18
N MET A 75 -8.43 -1.73 -11.16
CA MET A 75 -8.07 -0.84 -12.27
C MET A 75 -7.85 -1.60 -13.58
N LEU A 76 -7.06 -2.69 -13.54
CA LEU A 76 -6.79 -3.54 -14.70
C LEU A 76 -8.07 -4.15 -15.30
N MET A 77 -9.01 -4.56 -14.45
CA MET A 77 -10.29 -5.12 -14.91
C MET A 77 -11.24 -4.05 -15.48
N SER A 78 -11.06 -2.78 -15.12
CA SER A 78 -11.91 -1.68 -15.61
C SER A 78 -11.53 -1.17 -17.00
N THR A 79 -10.39 -1.60 -17.57
CA THR A 79 -9.86 -1.14 -18.87
C THR A 79 -10.44 -1.87 -20.10
N ASP A 80 -11.40 -2.77 -19.92
CA ASP A 80 -11.80 -3.77 -20.93
C ASP A 80 -12.67 -3.25 -22.12
N GLY A 81 -12.47 -2.02 -22.61
CA GLY A 81 -13.37 -1.47 -23.65
C GLY A 81 -12.97 -0.20 -24.41
N GLN A 82 -11.73 0.29 -24.33
CA GLN A 82 -11.29 1.40 -25.19
C GLN A 82 -10.06 1.01 -26.00
N ASP A 83 -10.10 1.34 -27.30
CA ASP A 83 -9.11 1.02 -28.31
C ASP A 83 -7.66 1.36 -27.87
N PHE A 84 -6.71 0.65 -28.47
CA PHE A 84 -5.27 0.52 -28.18
C PHE A 84 -4.42 1.82 -28.10
N GLU A 85 -5.00 2.98 -27.77
CA GLU A 85 -4.32 4.26 -27.57
C GLU A 85 -3.60 4.35 -26.20
N ASP A 86 -3.86 3.41 -25.29
CA ASP A 86 -3.38 3.40 -23.91
C ASP A 86 -2.34 2.31 -23.57
N ALA A 87 -1.55 1.85 -24.55
CA ALA A 87 -0.42 0.95 -24.29
C ALA A 87 0.53 1.49 -23.19
N ARG A 88 0.64 2.82 -23.09
CA ARG A 88 1.34 3.51 -22.00
C ARG A 88 0.65 3.32 -20.64
N GLN A 89 -0.66 3.49 -20.53
CA GLN A 89 -1.37 3.25 -19.26
C GLN A 89 -1.26 1.78 -18.84
N VAL A 90 -1.46 0.85 -19.77
CA VAL A 90 -1.33 -0.59 -19.48
C VAL A 90 0.10 -0.90 -18.99
N THR A 91 1.11 -0.33 -19.65
CA THR A 91 2.52 -0.46 -19.24
C THR A 91 2.76 0.14 -17.86
N GLU A 92 2.27 1.35 -17.58
CA GLU A 92 2.40 2.04 -16.29
C GLU A 92 1.70 1.24 -15.17
N VAL A 93 0.50 0.71 -15.40
CA VAL A 93 -0.23 -0.11 -14.42
C VAL A 93 0.50 -1.43 -14.15
N ILE A 94 1.03 -2.11 -15.18
CA ILE A 94 1.82 -3.33 -15.03
C ILE A 94 3.10 -3.05 -14.22
N PHE A 95 3.82 -1.97 -14.52
CA PHE A 95 5.00 -1.57 -13.75
C PHE A 95 4.65 -1.25 -12.29
N TYR A 96 3.56 -0.52 -12.04
CA TYR A 96 3.09 -0.23 -10.69
C TYR A 96 2.67 -1.49 -9.93
N LEU A 97 2.01 -2.44 -10.61
CA LEU A 97 1.63 -3.73 -10.04
C LEU A 97 2.90 -4.49 -9.62
N ILE A 98 3.85 -4.67 -10.53
CA ILE A 98 5.12 -5.38 -10.28
C ILE A 98 5.86 -4.70 -9.12
N PHE A 99 5.97 -3.38 -9.12
CA PHE A 99 6.63 -2.62 -8.06
C PHE A 99 5.94 -2.80 -6.71
N SER A 100 4.61 -2.70 -6.66
CA SER A 100 3.83 -2.90 -5.44
C SER A 100 3.97 -4.33 -4.89
N VAL A 101 4.01 -5.34 -5.75
CA VAL A 101 4.22 -6.74 -5.39
C VAL A 101 5.65 -6.96 -4.88
N MET A 102 6.66 -6.38 -5.53
CA MET A 102 8.05 -6.46 -5.04
C MET A 102 8.21 -5.82 -3.67
N ILE A 103 7.57 -4.67 -3.43
CA ILE A 103 7.56 -4.03 -2.11
C ILE A 103 6.83 -4.91 -1.10
N ALA A 104 5.64 -5.43 -1.44
CA ALA A 104 4.88 -6.30 -0.54
C ALA A 104 5.69 -7.55 -0.13
N VAL A 105 6.32 -8.22 -1.10
CA VAL A 105 7.18 -9.39 -0.86
C VAL A 105 8.40 -9.02 -0.02
N GLY A 106 9.11 -7.94 -0.38
CA GLY A 106 10.26 -7.46 0.38
C GLY A 106 9.90 -7.12 1.82
N VAL A 107 8.77 -6.46 2.02
CA VAL A 107 8.24 -6.13 3.34
C VAL A 107 7.89 -7.39 4.13
N VAL A 108 7.20 -8.36 3.53
CA VAL A 108 6.87 -9.63 4.21
C VAL A 108 8.14 -10.37 4.63
N ILE A 109 9.17 -10.43 3.77
CA ILE A 109 10.46 -11.07 4.08
C ILE A 109 11.16 -10.35 5.23
N VAL A 110 11.27 -9.02 5.17
CA VAL A 110 11.90 -8.21 6.22
C VAL A 110 11.15 -8.37 7.52
N CYS A 111 9.82 -8.37 7.50
CA CYS A 111 9.00 -8.48 8.70
C CYS A 111 9.04 -9.88 9.30
N HIS A 112 9.06 -10.93 8.48
CA HIS A 112 9.27 -12.30 8.94
C HIS A 112 10.68 -12.47 9.52
N GLY A 113 11.70 -11.87 8.90
CA GLY A 113 13.07 -11.84 9.42
C GLY A 113 13.16 -11.12 10.77
N LEU A 114 12.57 -9.93 10.88
CA LEU A 114 12.51 -9.15 12.12
C LEU A 114 11.70 -9.86 13.21
N TYR A 115 10.63 -10.57 12.85
CA TYR A 115 9.86 -11.40 13.78
C TYR A 115 10.72 -12.54 14.35
N ARG A 116 11.49 -13.23 13.51
CA ARG A 116 12.41 -14.29 13.94
C ARG A 116 13.60 -13.75 14.76
N VAL A 117 14.13 -12.58 14.42
CA VAL A 117 15.26 -11.98 15.15
C VAL A 117 14.83 -11.42 16.51
N ARG A 118 13.63 -10.84 16.62
CA ARG A 118 13.13 -10.27 17.89
C ARG A 118 12.59 -11.30 18.86
N ARG A 119 12.33 -12.54 18.43
CA ARG A 119 12.01 -13.67 19.31
C ARG A 119 13.09 -14.75 19.14
N PRO A 120 14.21 -14.69 19.89
CA PRO A 120 15.04 -15.89 20.05
C PRO A 120 14.18 -17.01 20.68
N PRO A 121 14.54 -18.29 20.45
CA PRO A 121 13.77 -19.45 20.90
C PRO A 121 13.43 -19.42 22.39
#